data_AF-A0A0Q4B1R2-F1
#
_entry.id   AF-A0A0Q4B1R2-F1
#
_cell.length_a   1.000
_cell.length_b   1.000
_cell.length_c   1.000
_cell.angle_alpha   90.00
_cell.angle_beta   90.00
_cell.angle_gamma   90.00
#
_symmetry.space_group_name_H-M   'P 1'
#
loop_
_entity.id
_entity.type
_entity.pdbx_description
1 polymer ?
#
loop_
_entity_poly.entity_id
_entity_poly.type
_entity_poly.pdbx_seq_one_letter_code
_entity_poly.pdbx_strand_id
1 'polypeptide(L)'
;MAILALTAILTVSLLIPIVGSEESSATIAVTDSDGKTISLDEPAGKVVTLGLGYTITVIDLGYKDKIIGYDNGSTYDSSGNKKVEGMNVENLGSAYATADNISFIRAKWHKWLKI
;
A
#
# COMPACT_ATOMS: atom_id res chain seq x y z
N MET A 1 -60.45 -4.51 -12.35
CA MET A 1 -59.73 -5.16 -11.22
C MET A 1 -59.00 -6.38 -11.75
N ALA A 2 -57.86 -6.73 -11.13
CA ALA A 2 -56.87 -7.78 -11.48
C ALA A 2 -55.87 -7.34 -12.58
N ILE A 3 -54.80 -6.60 -12.24
CA ILE A 3 -53.49 -7.07 -11.70
C ILE A 3 -52.64 -7.69 -12.83
N LEU A 4 -51.76 -6.90 -13.46
CA LEU A 4 -50.29 -6.94 -13.28
C LEU A 4 -49.67 -8.34 -13.42
N ALA A 5 -49.10 -8.62 -14.60
CA ALA A 5 -47.96 -9.51 -14.73
C ALA A 5 -46.86 -8.74 -15.47
N LEU A 6 -46.23 -7.84 -14.72
CA LEU A 6 -45.00 -7.15 -15.06
C LEU A 6 -43.93 -8.23 -15.24
N THR A 7 -43.64 -8.61 -16.48
CA THR A 7 -42.47 -9.41 -16.81
C THR A 7 -41.23 -8.56 -16.58
N ALA A 8 -40.77 -8.54 -15.33
CA ALA A 8 -39.46 -8.02 -14.97
C ALA A 8 -38.42 -8.88 -15.68
N ILE A 9 -37.93 -8.41 -16.83
CA ILE A 9 -36.70 -8.89 -17.43
C ILE A 9 -35.61 -8.53 -16.43
N LEU A 10 -35.24 -9.51 -15.61
CA LEU A 10 -34.08 -9.50 -14.75
C LEU A 10 -32.86 -9.39 -15.65
N THR A 11 -32.46 -8.16 -15.98
CA THR A 11 -31.15 -7.91 -16.59
C THR A 11 -30.13 -8.22 -15.51
N VAL A 12 -29.59 -9.43 -15.57
CA VAL A 12 -28.33 -9.79 -14.93
C VAL A 12 -27.30 -8.82 -15.51
N SER A 13 -27.03 -7.73 -14.80
CA SER A 13 -25.85 -6.91 -15.03
C SER A 13 -24.66 -7.82 -14.74
N LEU A 14 -24.11 -8.39 -15.81
CA LEU A 14 -22.85 -9.08 -15.79
C LEU A 14 -21.85 -8.13 -15.14
N LEU A 15 -21.27 -8.59 -14.03
CA LEU A 15 -20.06 -8.04 -13.45
C LEU A 15 -19.03 -7.93 -14.56
N ILE A 16 -18.82 -6.72 -15.06
CA ILE A 16 -17.58 -6.40 -15.75
C ILE A 16 -16.61 -6.07 -14.61
N PRO A 17 -15.62 -6.93 -14.29
CA PRO A 17 -14.49 -6.45 -13.55
C PRO A 17 -13.76 -5.48 -14.49
N ILE A 18 -14.11 -4.20 -14.44
CA ILE A 18 -13.18 -3.15 -14.87
C ILE A 18 -12.16 -3.01 -13.74
N VAL A 19 -11.34 -4.04 -13.57
CA VAL A 19 -9.94 -3.84 -13.24
C VAL A 19 -9.26 -3.92 -14.59
N GLY A 20 -9.53 -2.93 -15.43
CA GLY A 20 -8.59 -2.59 -16.48
C GLY A 20 -7.35 -2.14 -15.76
N SER A 21 -6.35 -3.01 -15.71
CA SER A 21 -4.96 -2.60 -15.50
C SER A 21 -4.58 -1.76 -16.71
N GLU A 22 -5.13 -0.56 -16.83
CA GLU A 22 -4.45 0.47 -17.58
C GLU A 22 -3.18 0.74 -16.77
N GLU A 23 -2.07 0.15 -17.22
CA GLU A 23 -0.76 0.69 -16.89
C GLU A 23 -0.81 2.15 -17.36
N SER A 24 -1.13 3.04 -16.42
CA SER A 24 -0.98 4.46 -16.61
C SER A 24 0.50 4.71 -16.88
N SER A 25 0.84 4.75 -18.17
CA SER A 25 2.14 5.15 -18.69
C SER A 25 2.42 6.64 -18.49
N ALA A 26 1.52 7.37 -17.84
CA ALA A 26 1.73 8.75 -17.45
C ALA A 26 2.62 8.80 -16.20
N THR A 27 3.78 9.43 -16.35
CA THR A 27 4.62 9.88 -15.25
C THR A 27 3.81 10.69 -14.24
N ILE A 28 3.85 10.28 -12.97
CA ILE A 28 3.21 10.99 -11.87
C ILE A 28 4.26 11.81 -11.13
N ALA A 29 4.06 13.13 -11.03
CA ALA A 29 4.85 14.00 -10.18
C ALA A 29 4.18 14.16 -8.82
N VAL A 30 4.89 13.85 -7.74
CA VAL A 30 4.41 13.98 -6.36
C VAL A 30 5.35 14.93 -5.62
N THR A 31 4.80 15.97 -4.98
CA THR A 31 5.53 16.84 -4.05
C THR A 31 5.17 16.46 -2.63
N ASP A 32 6.17 16.13 -1.81
CA ASP A 32 5.97 15.79 -0.40
C ASP A 32 5.78 17.03 0.48
N SER A 33 5.55 16.82 1.78
CA SER A 33 5.34 17.90 2.74
C SER A 33 6.57 18.78 2.98
N ASP A 34 7.77 18.28 2.63
CA ASP A 34 9.03 19.01 2.74
C ASP A 34 9.33 19.81 1.46
N GLY A 35 8.41 19.78 0.48
CA GLY A 35 8.53 20.49 -0.79
C GLY A 35 9.39 19.78 -1.83
N LYS A 36 9.81 18.52 -1.58
CA LYS A 36 10.59 17.75 -2.53
C LYS A 36 9.65 17.07 -3.54
N THR A 37 9.91 17.31 -4.81
CA THR A 37 9.20 16.63 -5.91
C THR A 37 9.95 15.39 -6.36
N ILE A 38 9.22 14.28 -6.50
CA ILE A 38 9.69 13.05 -7.13
C ILE A 38 8.83 12.72 -8.35
N SER A 39 9.45 12.12 -9.36
CA SER A 39 8.79 11.59 -10.56
C SER A 39 8.66 10.08 -10.41
N LEU A 40 7.46 9.55 -10.65
CA LEU A 40 7.16 8.12 -10.64
C LEU A 40 6.73 7.72 -12.04
N ASP A 41 7.63 7.07 -12.77
CA ASP A 41 7.42 6.71 -14.17
C ASP A 41 6.78 5.32 -14.34
N GLU A 42 6.76 4.53 -13.26
CA GLU A 42 6.13 3.21 -13.20
C GLU A 42 5.57 2.93 -11.79
N PRO A 43 4.60 2.02 -11.64
CA PRO A 43 4.14 1.57 -10.33
C PRO A 43 5.29 0.98 -9.50
N ALA A 44 5.34 1.32 -8.21
CA ALA A 44 6.39 0.79 -7.33
C ALA A 44 6.39 -0.75 -7.29
N GLY A 45 7.57 -1.35 -7.51
CA GLY A 45 7.78 -2.80 -7.40
C GLY A 45 8.07 -3.27 -5.97
N LYS A 46 8.55 -2.38 -5.10
CA LYS A 46 8.84 -2.64 -3.67
C LYS A 46 8.44 -1.41 -2.87
N VAL A 47 7.83 -1.62 -1.70
CA VAL A 47 7.34 -0.55 -0.83
C VAL A 47 7.89 -0.73 0.58
N VAL A 48 8.31 0.37 1.18
CA VAL A 48 8.65 0.44 2.61
C VAL A 48 7.66 1.40 3.26
N THR A 49 7.10 1.03 4.40
CA THR A 49 6.14 1.86 5.14
C THR A 49 6.68 2.21 6.52
N LEU A 50 6.48 3.45 6.96
CA LEU A 50 6.85 3.89 8.30
C LEU A 50 5.64 4.58 8.92
N GLY A 51 5.02 3.91 9.89
CA GLY A 51 3.77 4.31 10.53
C GLY A 51 2.59 3.41 10.12
N LEU A 52 1.79 3.01 11.10
CA LEU A 52 0.70 2.05 10.91
C LEU A 52 -0.33 2.52 9.88
N GLY A 53 -0.63 3.82 9.85
CA GLY A 53 -1.56 4.41 8.89
C GLY A 53 -1.14 4.14 7.44
N TYR A 54 0.10 4.47 7.08
CA TYR A 54 0.64 4.22 5.74
C TYR A 54 0.71 2.72 5.42
N THR A 55 1.11 1.90 6.39
CA THR A 55 1.13 0.43 6.23
C THR A 55 -0.26 -0.09 5.86
N ILE A 56 -1.31 0.30 6.61
CA ILE A 56 -2.68 -0.12 6.33
C ILE A 56 -3.19 0.45 5.00
N THR A 57 -2.84 1.70 4.65
CA THR A 57 -3.22 2.28 3.36
C THR A 57 -2.71 1.43 2.19
N VAL A 58 -1.44 1.00 2.22
CA VAL A 58 -0.88 0.14 1.16
C VAL A 58 -1.59 -1.22 1.09
N ILE A 59 -1.92 -1.80 2.26
CA ILE A 59 -2.68 -3.05 2.34
C ILE A 59 -4.09 -2.88 1.77
N ASP A 60 -4.78 -1.79 2.12
CA ASP A 60 -6.15 -1.51 1.67
C ASP A 60 -6.23 -1.21 0.17
N LEU A 61 -5.13 -0.71 -0.41
CA LEU A 61 -4.97 -0.57 -1.86
C LEU A 61 -4.69 -1.92 -2.57
N GLY A 62 -4.58 -3.03 -1.83
CA GLY A 62 -4.37 -4.37 -2.38
C GLY A 62 -2.91 -4.77 -2.58
N TYR A 63 -1.95 -3.98 -2.09
CA TYR A 63 -0.51 -4.18 -2.35
C TYR A 63 0.26 -4.67 -1.12
N LYS A 64 -0.36 -5.47 -0.26
CA LYS A 64 0.26 -6.04 0.95
C LYS A 64 1.54 -6.81 0.63
N ASP A 65 1.57 -7.51 -0.49
CA ASP A 65 2.68 -8.32 -1.00
C ASP A 65 3.88 -7.49 -1.48
N LYS A 66 3.68 -6.23 -1.84
CA LYS A 66 4.76 -5.32 -2.25
C LYS A 66 5.53 -4.71 -1.08
N ILE A 67 5.02 -4.83 0.15
CA ILE A 67 5.68 -4.29 1.34
C ILE A 67 6.88 -5.19 1.65
N ILE A 68 8.10 -4.63 1.63
CA ILE A 68 9.34 -5.36 1.94
C ILE A 68 9.89 -5.04 3.33
N GLY A 69 9.37 -3.99 3.96
CA GLY A 69 9.78 -3.57 5.30
C GLY A 69 8.87 -2.52 5.90
N TYR A 70 8.79 -2.53 7.22
CA TYR A 70 7.89 -1.72 8.03
C TYR A 70 8.49 -1.44 9.42
N ASP A 71 7.99 -0.40 10.09
CA ASP A 71 8.48 -0.02 11.42
C ASP A 71 7.88 -0.87 12.55
N ASN A 72 8.54 -0.85 13.72
CA ASN A 72 8.12 -1.56 14.93
C ASN A 72 6.64 -1.34 15.29
N GLY A 73 6.16 -0.09 15.15
CA GLY A 73 4.79 0.29 15.51
C GLY A 73 3.73 -0.25 14.54
N SER A 74 4.15 -0.72 13.37
CA SER A 74 3.27 -1.30 12.36
C SER A 74 3.17 -2.83 12.44
N THR A 75 3.80 -3.47 13.43
CA THR A 75 3.66 -4.93 13.67
C THR A 75 2.31 -5.29 14.29
N TYR A 76 1.85 -6.53 14.11
CA TYR A 76 0.64 -7.01 14.80
C TYR A 76 0.80 -6.94 16.31
N ASP A 77 1.91 -7.43 16.84
CA ASP A 77 2.19 -7.45 18.28
C ASP A 77 2.19 -6.03 18.89
N SER A 78 2.64 -5.03 18.14
CA SER A 78 2.63 -3.64 18.62
C SER A 78 1.29 -2.93 18.42
N SER A 79 0.56 -3.23 17.35
CA SER A 79 -0.63 -2.46 16.95
C SER A 79 -1.97 -3.13 17.29
N GLY A 80 -1.98 -4.44 17.47
CA GLY A 80 -3.20 -5.27 17.54
C GLY A 80 -4.01 -5.29 16.24
N ASN A 81 -3.50 -4.74 15.14
CA ASN A 81 -4.28 -4.58 13.92
C ASN A 81 -4.19 -5.83 13.03
N LYS A 82 -5.31 -6.53 12.86
CA LYS A 82 -5.38 -7.77 12.08
C LYS A 82 -4.96 -7.63 10.61
N LYS A 83 -4.98 -6.42 10.03
CA LYS A 83 -4.55 -6.23 8.63
C LYS A 83 -3.06 -6.51 8.44
N VAL A 84 -2.24 -6.19 9.44
CA VAL A 84 -0.79 -6.46 9.43
C VAL A 84 -0.43 -7.84 9.98
N GLU A 85 -1.42 -8.62 10.43
CA GLU A 85 -1.22 -9.99 10.89
C GLU A 85 -0.65 -10.86 9.74
N GLY A 86 0.27 -11.76 10.11
CA GLY A 86 0.94 -12.66 9.18
C GLY A 86 1.93 -11.99 8.21
N MET A 87 2.17 -10.68 8.32
CA MET A 87 3.26 -10.04 7.58
C MET A 87 4.60 -10.49 8.16
N ASN A 88 5.40 -11.17 7.34
CA ASN A 88 6.76 -11.59 7.68
C ASN A 88 7.76 -10.88 6.76
N VAL A 89 7.92 -9.58 6.97
CA VAL A 89 8.79 -8.69 6.20
C VAL A 89 9.75 -7.97 7.14
N GLU A 90 10.76 -7.26 6.61
CA GLU A 90 11.80 -6.72 7.47
C GLU A 90 11.25 -5.70 8.48
N ASN A 91 11.52 -5.93 9.76
CA ASN A 91 11.33 -4.90 10.77
C ASN A 91 12.49 -3.90 10.76
N LEU A 92 12.16 -2.65 10.45
CA LEU A 92 13.10 -1.54 10.31
C LEU A 92 13.45 -0.86 11.64
N GLY A 93 12.82 -1.27 12.74
CA GLY A 93 12.93 -0.59 14.03
C GLY A 93 11.97 0.60 14.12
N SER A 94 12.24 1.53 15.03
CA SER A 94 11.43 2.74 15.19
C SER A 94 12.03 3.90 14.42
N ALA A 95 11.27 4.50 13.49
CA ALA A 95 11.65 5.78 12.89
C ALA A 95 11.51 6.97 13.86
N TYR A 96 10.89 6.78 15.03
CA TYR A 96 10.43 7.84 15.93
C TYR A 96 11.27 8.00 17.21
N ALA A 97 12.42 7.34 17.34
CA ALA A 97 13.17 7.33 18.60
C ALA A 97 14.39 8.26 18.62
N THR A 98 15.27 8.24 17.60
CA THR A 98 16.49 9.08 17.56
C THR A 98 17.02 9.24 16.12
N ALA A 99 17.95 10.19 15.90
CA ALA A 99 18.67 10.35 14.64
C ALA A 99 19.47 9.08 14.22
N ASP A 100 19.89 8.28 15.20
CA ASP A 100 20.62 7.03 14.97
C ASP A 100 19.72 5.97 14.30
N ASN A 101 18.43 5.96 14.62
CA ASN A 101 17.48 5.05 14.00
C ASN A 101 17.28 5.33 12.51
N ILE A 102 17.21 6.60 12.10
CA ILE A 102 17.11 6.99 10.69
C ILE A 102 18.37 6.56 9.93
N SER A 103 19.54 6.69 10.56
CA SER A 103 20.82 6.26 9.99
C SER A 103 20.86 4.74 9.78
N PHE A 104 20.33 3.96 10.73
CA PHE A 104 20.19 2.51 10.60
C PHE A 104 19.25 2.09 9.46
N ILE A 105 18.08 2.72 9.35
CA ILE A 105 17.12 2.46 8.27
C ILE A 105 17.77 2.78 6.90
N ARG A 106 18.48 3.90 6.79
CA ARG A 106 19.18 4.29 5.56
C ARG A 106 20.31 3.32 5.19
N ALA A 107 21.03 2.77 6.17
CA ALA A 107 22.05 1.76 5.92
C ALA A 107 21.45 0.46 5.36
N LYS A 108 20.31 0.00 5.89
CA LYS A 108 19.57 -1.15 5.33
C LYS A 108 19.06 -0.85 3.91
N TRP A 109 18.55 0.36 3.67
CA TRP A 109 18.07 0.79 2.37
C TRP A 109 19.13 0.64 1.26
N HIS A 110 20.36 1.07 1.51
CA HIS A 110 21.46 0.93 0.54
C HIS A 110 21.81 -0.53 0.20
N LYS A 111 21.53 -1.48 1.10
CA LYS A 111 21.69 -2.91 0.81
C LYS A 111 20.60 -3.42 -0.14
N TRP A 112 19.39 -2.88 -0.06
CA TRP A 112 18.24 -3.31 -0.86
C TRP A 112 18.17 -2.71 -2.26
N LEU A 113 18.89 -1.60 -2.50
CA LEU A 113 19.05 -1.00 -3.83
C LEU A 113 20.19 -1.63 -4.66
N LYS A 114 20.99 -2.54 -4.09
CA LYS A 114 22.12 -3.19 -4.78
C LYS A 114 21.72 -4.50 -5.49
N ILE A 115 20.45 -4.64 -5.85
CA ILE A 115 19.89 -5.79 -6.57
C ILE A 115 19.18 -5.29 -7.82
#